data_AF-A0A3B9MTF3-F1
#
_entry.id   AF-A0A3B9MTF3-F1
#
_cell.length_a   1.000
_cell.length_b   1.000
_cell.length_c   1.000
_cell.angle_alpha   90.00
_cell.angle_beta   90.00
_cell.angle_gamma   90.00
#
_symmetry.space_group_name_H-M   'P 1'
#
loop_
_entity.id
_entity.type
_entity.pdbx_description
1 polymer ?
#
loop_
_entity_poly.entity_id
_entity_poly.type
_entity_poly.pdbx_seq_one_letter_code
_entity_poly.pdbx_strand_id
1 'polypeptide(L)' 'MDSAQTIRDFKQFVKENHDQIIKQAINIRDLPKDDDWICDEEWEEVYKKEVTNGIWINK' A
#
# COMPACT_ATOMS: atom_id res chain seq x y z
N MET A 1 -23.62 0.94 5.00
CA MET A 1 -22.39 0.14 4.82
C MET A 1 -21.60 0.22 6.09
N ASP A 2 -21.19 -0.92 6.66
CA ASP A 2 -20.30 -0.95 7.83
C ASP A 2 -18.85 -0.82 7.34
N SER A 3 -18.23 0.34 7.61
CA SER A 3 -16.87 0.66 7.18
C SER A 3 -15.82 -0.29 7.77
N ALA A 4 -16.03 -0.79 9.00
CA ALA A 4 -15.10 -1.72 9.62
C ALA A 4 -15.13 -3.09 8.94
N GLN A 5 -16.32 -3.54 8.54
CA GLN A 5 -16.48 -4.78 7.78
C GLN A 5 -15.87 -4.67 6.38
N THR A 6 -16.13 -3.57 5.67
CA THR A 6 -15.52 -3.32 4.35
C THR A 6 -13.99 -3.37 4.39
N ILE A 7 -13.38 -2.78 5.43
CA ILE A 7 -11.92 -2.81 5.60
C ILE A 7 -11.43 -4.25 5.85
N ARG A 8 -12.14 -5.04 6.66
CA ARG A 8 -11.77 -6.45 6.91
C ARG A 8 -11.84 -7.29 5.64
N ASP A 9 -12.93 -7.15 4.88
CA ASP A 9 -13.14 -7.89 3.65
C ASP A 9 -12.09 -7.53 2.59
N PHE A 10 -11.74 -6.24 2.49
CA PHE A 10 -10.68 -5.78 1.60
C PHE A 10 -9.31 -6.35 1.99
N LYS A 11 -8.96 -6.35 3.29
CA LYS A 11 -7.70 -6.95 3.77
C LYS A 11 -7.63 -8.44 3.47
N GLN A 12 -8.74 -9.15 3.65
CA GLN A 12 -8.84 -10.58 3.34
C GLN A 12 -8.67 -10.83 1.83
N PHE A 13 -9.35 -10.05 0.99
CA PHE A 13 -9.23 -10.13 -0.47
C PHE A 13 -7.78 -9.94 -0.94
N VAL A 14 -7.08 -8.91 -0.44
CA VAL A 14 -5.67 -8.67 -0.80
C VAL A 14 -4.78 -9.84 -0.39
N LYS A 15 -5.02 -10.42 0.79
CA LYS A 15 -4.25 -11.56 1.29
C LYS A 15 -4.47 -12.82 0.44
N GLU A 16 -5.71 -13.10 0.06
CA GLU A 16 -6.06 -14.29 -0.74
C GLU A 16 -5.57 -14.19 -2.19
N ASN A 17 -5.45 -12.98 -2.72
CA ASN A 17 -5.06 -12.74 -4.11
C ASN A 17 -3.64 -12.17 -4.25
N HIS A 18 -2.85 -12.19 -3.17
CA HIS A 18 -1.52 -11.58 -3.10
C HIS A 18 -0.63 -11.97 -4.29
N ASP A 19 -0.54 -13.26 -4.60
CA ASP A 19 0.33 -13.77 -5.68
C ASP A 19 -0.10 -13.27 -7.06
N GLN A 20 -1.42 -13.12 -7.29
CA GLN A 20 -1.96 -12.59 -8.54
C GLN A 20 -1.70 -11.08 -8.66
N ILE A 21 -1.83 -10.36 -7.54
CA ILE A 21 -1.55 -8.92 -7.46
C ILE A 21 -0.07 -8.67 -7.74
N ILE A 22 0.84 -9.41 -7.09
CA ILE A 22 2.28 -9.26 -7.29
C ILE A 22 2.70 -9.62 -8.72
N LYS A 23 2.08 -10.64 -9.33
CA LYS A 23 2.36 -11.01 -10.72
C LYS A 23 2.02 -9.89 -11.72
N GLN A 24 1.04 -9.05 -11.39
CA GLN A 24 0.61 -7.92 -12.22
C GLN A 24 1.23 -6.59 -11.80
N ALA A 25 1.89 -6.54 -10.65
CA ALA A 25 2.55 -5.34 -10.15
C ALA A 25 3.82 -5.03 -10.95
N ILE A 26 4.07 -3.75 -11.17
CA ILE A 26 5.30 -3.26 -11.81
C ILE A 26 6.24 -2.80 -10.69
N ASN A 27 7.54 -3.11 -10.83
CA ASN A 27 8.53 -2.59 -9.91
C ASN A 27 8.63 -1.08 -10.10
N ILE A 28 8.59 -0.32 -9.01
CA ILE A 28 8.72 1.14 -9.06
C ILE A 28 10.01 1.60 -9.77
N ARG A 29 11.06 0.77 -9.76
CA ARG A 29 12.34 1.02 -10.45
C ARG A 29 12.24 0.93 -11.97
N ASP A 30 11.22 0.23 -12.48
CA ASP A 30 10.97 0.02 -13.90
C ASP A 30 10.02 1.09 -14.48
N LEU A 31 9.48 1.98 -13.64
CA LEU A 31 8.61 3.06 -14.07
C LEU A 31 9.41 4.28 -14.58
N PRO A 32 8.85 5.08 -15.50
CA PRO A 32 9.47 6.31 -15.98
C PRO A 32 9.74 7.29 -14.82
N LYS A 33 10.90 7.96 -14.86
CA LYS A 33 11.26 8.99 -13.86
C LYS A 33 10.42 10.27 -13.95
N ASP A 34 9.64 10.40 -15.01
CA ASP A 34 8.73 11.51 -15.28
C ASP A 34 7.28 11.13 -14.92
N ASP A 35 7.09 10.05 -14.16
CA ASP A 35 5.80 9.70 -13.61
C ASP A 35 5.51 10.62 -12.43
N ASP A 36 4.60 11.59 -12.65
CA ASP A 36 4.18 12.60 -11.68
C ASP A 36 3.75 12.00 -10.33
N TRP A 37 3.32 10.73 -10.31
CA TRP A 37 2.88 10.06 -9.07
C TRP A 37 4.06 9.49 -8.25
N ILE A 38 5.16 9.10 -8.89
CA ILE A 38 6.34 8.55 -8.18
C ILE A 38 7.13 9.65 -7.49
N CYS A 39 7.06 10.87 -8.03
CA CYS A 39 7.69 12.05 -7.47
C CYS A 39 6.88 12.71 -6.34
N ASP A 40 5.68 12.21 -6.06
CA ASP A 40 4.80 12.78 -5.04
C ASP A 40 5.17 12.28 -3.63
N GLU A 41 5.87 13.13 -2.88
CA GLU A 41 6.29 12.86 -1.50
C GLU A 41 5.11 12.87 -0.51
N GLU A 42 3.90 13.31 -0.91
CA GLU A 42 2.73 13.39 -0.02
C GLU A 42 2.39 12.04 0.63
N TRP A 43 2.48 10.95 -0.14
CA TRP A 43 2.22 9.60 0.37
C TRP A 43 3.31 9.10 1.30
N GLU A 44 4.57 9.48 1.07
CA GLU A 44 5.65 9.14 1.99
C GLU A 44 5.42 9.72 3.38
N GLU A 45 4.90 10.95 3.45
CA GLU A 45 4.57 11.59 4.73
C GLU A 45 3.43 10.88 5.45
N VAL A 46 2.42 10.43 4.71
CA VAL A 46 1.29 9.64 5.25
C VAL A 46 1.82 8.32 5.83
N TYR A 47 2.63 7.57 5.08
CA TYR A 47 3.20 6.31 5.56
C TYR A 47 4.15 6.52 6.75
N LYS A 48 4.99 7.57 6.76
CA LYS A 48 5.84 7.91 7.90
C LYS A 48 5.01 8.17 9.17
N LYS A 49 3.87 8.86 9.04
CA LYS A 49 2.95 9.09 10.17
C LYS A 49 2.32 7.79 10.67
N GLU A 50 1.96 6.86 9.79
CA GLU A 50 1.39 5.56 10.18
C GLU A 50 2.42 4.64 10.87
N VAL A 51 3.67 4.60 10.39
CA VAL A 51 4.76 3.84 11.02
C VAL A 51 5.10 4.38 12.42
N THR A 52 5.09 5.71 12.57
CA THR A 52 5.40 6.36 13.85
C THR A 52 4.27 6.21 14.88
N ASN A 53 3.02 6.07 14.41
CA ASN A 53 1.83 5.91 15.27
C ASN A 53 1.52 4.46 15.71
N GLY A 54 2.47 3.52 15.55
CA GLY A 54 2.46 2.27 16.29
C GLY A 54 1.77 1.07 15.62
N ILE A 55 1.78 1.00 14.29
CA ILE A 55 1.49 -0.24 13.57
C ILE A 55 2.76 -0.50 12.74
N TRP A 56 3.40 -1.65 12.89
CA TRP A 56 4.65 -2.09 12.22
C TRP A 56 5.99 -2.03 12.96
N ILE A 57 6.06 -1.70 14.25
CA ILE A 57 7.23 -2.13 15.05
C ILE A 57 6.91 -3.49 15.68
N ASN A 58 7.08 -4.55 14.88
CA ASN A 58 7.34 -5.89 15.39
C ASN A 58 8.69 -6.34 14.84
N LYS A 59 9.75 -6.04 15.59
CA LYS A 59 10.98 -6.84 15.66
C LYS A 59 11.56 -6.72 17.06
#